data_AF-A0A928VT05-F1
#
_entry.id   AF-A0A928VT05-F1
#
_cell.length_a   1.000
_cell.length_b   1.000
_cell.length_c   1.000
_cell.angle_alpha   90.00
_cell.angle_beta   90.00
_cell.angle_gamma   90.00
#
_symmetry.space_group_name_H-M   'P 1'
#
loop_
_entity.id
_entity.type
_entity.pdbx_description
1 polymer ?
#
loop_
_entity_poly.entity_id
_entity_poly.type
_entity_poly.pdbx_seq_one_letter_code
_entity_poly.pdbx_strand_id
1 'polypeptide(L)' 'MTARSYTIEENGTFNNFAVEPEMYVDESVQTGFTQYAEMMNGRFAMIGFVALLLTEALSGHSFISIMLGQ' A
#
# COMPACT_ATOMS: atom_id res chain seq x y z
N MET A 1 9.66 28.52 3.51
CA MET A 1 8.97 29.77 3.89
C MET A 1 8.15 29.46 5.13
N THR A 2 8.46 30.06 6.26
CA THR A 2 7.80 29.80 7.55
C THR A 2 6.39 30.39 7.52
N ALA A 3 5.36 29.55 7.55
CA ALA A 3 3.98 29.99 7.71
C ALA A 3 3.86 30.70 9.08
N ARG A 4 3.75 32.03 9.08
CA ARG A 4 3.58 32.79 10.32
C ARG A 4 2.11 32.64 10.73
N SER A 5 1.86 32.09 11.91
CA SER A 5 0.51 31.90 12.46
C SER A 5 -0.22 33.22 12.77
N TYR A 6 0.45 34.37 12.58
CA TYR A 6 -0.16 35.67 12.79
C TYR A 6 0.53 36.76 11.96
N THR A 7 -0.25 37.76 11.54
CA THR A 7 0.22 38.97 10.85
C THR A 7 -0.19 40.21 11.65
N ILE A 8 0.70 41.21 11.73
CA ILE A 8 0.39 42.55 12.28
C ILE A 8 0.00 43.43 11.11
N GLU A 9 -1.21 43.96 11.13
CA GLU A 9 -1.63 45.00 10.19
C GLU A 9 -1.14 46.38 10.66
N GLU A 10 -0.93 47.30 9.73
CA GLU A 10 -0.47 48.68 10.00
C GLU A 10 -1.44 49.46 10.91
N ASN A 11 -2.68 48.99 11.04
CA ASN A 11 -3.70 49.51 11.96
C ASN A 11 -3.59 48.98 13.41
N GLY A 12 -2.58 48.17 13.74
CA GLY A 12 -2.37 47.59 15.07
C GLY A 12 -3.26 46.38 15.38
N THR A 13 -3.99 45.83 14.41
CA THR A 13 -4.83 44.64 14.60
C THR A 13 -4.00 43.37 14.42
N PHE A 14 -4.15 42.42 15.35
CA PHE A 14 -3.43 41.15 15.36
C PHE A 14 -4.37 40.05 14.85
N ASN A 15 -4.18 39.62 13.60
CA ASN A 15 -4.93 38.50 13.03
C ASN A 15 -4.15 37.20 13.26
N ASN A 16 -4.71 36.32 14.09
CA ASN A 16 -4.18 34.98 14.36
C ASN A 16 -4.86 33.96 13.45
N PHE A 17 -4.09 33.36 12.54
CA PHE A 17 -4.55 32.37 11.58
C PHE A 17 -4.30 30.97 12.14
N ALA A 18 -5.32 30.11 12.10
CA ALA A 18 -5.15 28.70 12.43
C ALA A 18 -4.24 28.05 11.38
N VAL A 19 -3.04 27.66 11.79
CA VAL A 19 -2.13 26.86 10.96
C VAL A 19 -2.60 25.41 11.07
N GLU A 20 -3.03 24.85 9.95
CA GLU A 20 -3.49 23.46 9.92
C GLU A 20 -2.32 22.54 10.28
N PRO A 21 -2.52 21.58 11.21
CA PRO A 21 -1.51 20.58 11.48
C PRO A 21 -1.36 19.69 10.23
N GLU A 22 -0.13 19.54 9.77
CA GLU A 22 0.21 18.53 8.75
C GLU A 22 -0.20 17.15 9.29
N MET A 23 -1.02 16.44 8.51
CA MET A 23 -1.46 15.09 8.84
C MET A 23 -0.29 14.11 8.65
N TYR A 24 0.33 13.67 9.73
CA TYR A 24 1.37 12.63 9.69
C TYR A 24 0.72 11.25 9.79
N VAL A 25 0.87 10.44 8.74
CA VAL A 25 0.51 9.02 8.79
C VAL A 25 1.65 8.28 9.47
N ASP A 26 1.45 7.85 10.71
CA ASP A 26 2.42 6.99 11.40
C ASP A 26 2.33 5.57 10.82
N GLU A 27 3.28 5.22 9.96
CA GLU A 27 3.38 3.91 9.30
C GLU A 27 3.84 2.79 10.26
N SER A 28 4.18 3.11 11.52
CA SER A 28 5.07 2.25 12.31
C SER A 28 4.43 1.10 13.09
N VAL A 29 3.11 0.95 13.14
CA VAL A 29 2.51 -0.18 13.90
C VAL A 29 1.22 -0.71 13.28
N GLN A 30 1.33 -1.58 12.27
CA GLN A 30 0.25 -2.50 11.93
C GLN A 30 0.79 -3.92 11.81
N THR A 31 0.79 -4.61 12.94
CA THR A 31 1.07 -6.05 12.98
C THR A 31 -0.03 -6.78 12.22
N GLY A 32 0.30 -7.41 11.08
CA GLY A 32 -0.51 -8.47 10.48
C GLY A 32 -0.86 -8.30 8.99
N PHE A 33 -1.09 -7.09 8.50
CA PHE A 33 -1.44 -6.84 7.09
C PHE A 33 -0.86 -5.50 6.64
N THR A 34 0.46 -5.44 6.50
CA THR A 34 1.10 -4.25 5.94
C THR A 34 0.86 -4.20 4.43
N GLN A 35 0.71 -3.01 3.85
CA GLN A 35 0.58 -2.83 2.40
C GLN A 35 1.72 -3.54 1.65
N TYR A 36 2.90 -3.57 2.26
CA TYR A 36 4.04 -4.32 1.75
C TYR A 36 3.77 -5.83 1.65
N ALA A 37 3.22 -6.45 2.69
CA ALA A 37 2.86 -7.86 2.70
C ALA A 37 1.79 -8.19 1.64
N GLU A 38 0.78 -7.33 1.47
CA GLU A 38 -0.25 -7.49 0.44
C GLU A 38 0.33 -7.43 -0.98
N MET A 39 1.19 -6.45 -1.24
CA MET A 39 1.86 -6.31 -2.55
C MET A 39 2.77 -7.50 -2.85
N MET A 40 3.49 -8.03 -1.85
CA MET A 40 4.33 -9.21 -2.02
C MET A 40 3.49 -10.46 -2.29
N ASN A 41 2.45 -10.70 -1.49
CA ASN A 41 1.56 -11.84 -1.68
C ASN A 41 0.87 -11.81 -3.05
N GLY A 42 0.44 -10.63 -3.52
CA GLY A 42 -0.13 -10.46 -4.85
C GLY A 42 0.83 -10.85 -5.98
N ARG A 43 2.12 -10.47 -5.88
CA ARG A 43 3.14 -10.84 -6.87
C ARG A 43 3.40 -12.35 -6.90
N PHE A 44 3.53 -12.98 -5.72
CA PHE A 44 3.70 -14.42 -5.64
C PHE A 44 2.50 -15.17 -6.21
N ALA A 45 1.27 -14.68 -5.98
CA ALA A 45 0.06 -15.26 -6.56
C ALA A 45 0.06 -15.18 -8.10
N MET A 46 0.44 -14.02 -8.67
CA MET A 46 0.53 -13.86 -10.14
C MET A 46 1.55 -14.83 -10.75
N ILE A 47 2.73 -14.96 -10.13
CA ILE A 47 3.77 -15.89 -10.59
C ILE A 47 3.29 -17.34 -10.46
N GLY A 48 2.67 -17.70 -9.33
CA GLY A 48 2.11 -19.03 -9.09
C GLY A 48 1.05 -19.42 -10.12
N PHE A 49 0.18 -18.47 -10.48
CA PHE A 49 -0.84 -18.70 -11.51
C PHE A 49 -0.24 -18.95 -12.89
N VAL A 50 0.75 -18.14 -13.30
CA VAL A 50 1.45 -18.34 -14.58
C VAL A 50 2.23 -19.67 -14.58
N ALA A 51 2.89 -20.01 -13.47
CA ALA A 51 3.60 -21.28 -13.33
C ALA A 51 2.65 -22.48 -13.44
N LEU A 52 1.44 -22.39 -12.88
CA LEU A 52 0.41 -23.41 -13.03
C LEU A 52 0.00 -23.57 -14.49
N LEU A 53 -0.35 -22.48 -15.19
CA LEU A 53 -0.72 -22.53 -16.61
C LEU A 53 0.38 -23.15 -17.49
N LEU A 54 1.64 -22.79 -17.24
CA LEU A 54 2.78 -23.37 -17.97
C LEU A 54 2.95 -24.85 -17.67
N THR A 55 2.78 -25.26 -16.42
CA THR A 55 2.86 -26.66 -16.01
C THR A 55 1.76 -27.49 -16.66
N GLU A 56 0.53 -26.98 -16.72
CA GLU A 56 -0.58 -27.65 -17.40
C GLU A 56 -0.34 -27.76 -18.91
N ALA A 57 0.16 -26.69 -19.54
CA ALA A 57 0.46 -26.69 -20.96
C ALA A 57 1.59 -27.67 -21.35
N LEU A 58 2.62 -27.82 -20.52
CA LEU A 58 3.73 -28.72 -20.75
C LEU A 58 3.40 -30.18 -20.40
N SER A 59 2.67 -30.40 -19.31
CA SER A 59 2.41 -31.73 -18.78
C SER A 59 1.18 -32.41 -19.41
N GLY A 60 0.31 -31.66 -20.10
CA GLY A 60 -0.91 -32.17 -20.75
C GLY A 60 -1.99 -32.66 -19.77
N HIS A 61 -1.67 -32.69 -18.48
CA HIS A 61 -2.51 -33.05 -17.35
C HIS A 61 -2.73 -31.78 -16.52
N SER A 62 -3.98 -31.42 -16.27
CA SER A 62 -4.32 -30.28 -15.40
C SER A 62 -3.70 -30.48 -14.01
N PHE A 63 -3.43 -29.39 -13.29
CA PHE A 63 -2.89 -29.45 -11.93
C PHE A 63 -3.75 -30.34 -11.00
N ILE A 64 -5.07 -30.36 -11.26
CA ILE A 64 -6.03 -31.23 -10.59
C ILE A 64 -5.73 -32.71 -10.85
N SER A 65 -5.39 -33.14 -12.06
CA SER A 65 -5.09 -34.57 -12.33
C SER A 65 -3.77 -35.01 -11.71
N ILE A 66 -2.78 -34.12 -11.62
CA ILE A 66 -1.52 -34.37 -10.89
C ILE A 66 -1.77 -34.57 -9.40
N MET A 67 -2.66 -33.79 -8.80
CA MET A 67 -3.04 -33.93 -7.38
C MET A 67 -3.99 -35.12 -7.12
N LEU A 68 -4.87 -35.47 -8.08
CA LEU A 68 -5.83 -36.57 -7.94
C LEU A 68 -5.27 -37.94 -8.34
N GLY A 69 -4.10 -38.01 -8.98
CA GLY A 69 -3.46 -39.26 -9.39
C GLY A 69 -4.25 -40.05 -10.43
N GLN A 70 -4.80 -39.37 -11.44
CA GLN A 70 -5.48 -39.97 -12.60
C GLN A 70 -4.74 -39.64 -13.89
#